data_AF-A0A6B3HSJ8-F1
#
_entry.id   AF-A0A6B3HSJ8-F1
#
_cell.length_a   1.000
_cell.length_b   1.000
_cell.length_c   1.000
_cell.angle_alpha   90.00
_cell.angle_beta   90.00
_cell.angle_gamma   90.00
#
_symmetry.space_group_name_H-M   'P 1'
#
loop_
_entity.id
_entity.type
_entity.pdbx_description
1 polymer ?
#
loop_
_entity_poly.entity_id
_entity_poly.type
_entity_poly.pdbx_seq_one_letter_code
_entity_poly.pdbx_strand_id
1 'polypeptide(L)' 'HLDGSEVHLPGPGTPVRLAADGPDGRKLGFVTTSARHHELGPIALALVKRNVPVDAELIAESTAAAQEVVVEP' A
#
# COMPACT_ATOMS: atom_id res chain seq x y z
N HIS A 1 9.12 -29.18 -2.39
CA HIS A 1 9.61 -27.82 -2.20
C HIS A 1 8.46 -26.91 -2.61
N LEU A 2 7.74 -26.33 -1.65
CA LEU A 2 6.80 -25.22 -1.89
C LEU A 2 7.65 -23.99 -1.61
N ASP A 3 8.21 -23.38 -2.64
CA ASP A 3 9.29 -22.39 -2.50
C ASP A 3 8.85 -21.07 -1.86
N GLY A 4 7.53 -20.85 -1.73
CA GLY A 4 6.94 -19.89 -0.81
C GLY A 4 7.59 -18.51 -0.90
N SER A 5 7.90 -18.06 -2.13
CA SER A 5 8.57 -16.78 -2.39
C SER A 5 7.94 -15.72 -1.51
N GLU A 6 8.68 -15.22 -0.52
CA GLU A 6 8.14 -14.35 0.50
C GLU A 6 7.52 -13.12 -0.16
N VAL A 7 6.19 -13.02 -0.08
CA VAL A 7 5.57 -11.73 -0.37
C VAL A 7 5.82 -10.86 0.87
N HIS A 8 6.70 -9.88 0.69
CA HIS A 8 7.07 -8.94 1.72
C HIS A 8 5.89 -8.01 1.98
N LEU A 9 5.49 -7.90 3.25
CA LEU A 9 4.49 -6.93 3.66
C LEU A 9 5.19 -5.60 3.97
N PRO A 10 4.73 -4.46 3.43
CA PRO A 10 5.28 -3.18 3.82
C PRO A 10 5.08 -2.98 5.32
N GLY A 11 6.13 -2.56 6.03
CA GLY A 11 6.07 -2.34 7.46
C GLY A 11 5.30 -1.07 7.84
N PRO A 12 4.92 -0.90 9.12
CA PRO A 12 4.46 0.38 9.63
C PRO A 12 5.47 1.49 9.35
N GLY A 13 4.99 2.63 8.83
CA GLY A 13 5.81 3.77 8.45
C GLY A 13 6.30 3.76 7.01
N THR A 14 6.16 2.64 6.27
CA THR A 14 6.53 2.56 4.85
C THR A 14 5.82 3.66 4.06
N PRO A 15 6.55 4.49 3.29
CA PRO A 15 5.95 5.57 2.51
C PRO A 15 4.97 5.07 1.46
N VAL A 16 3.84 5.76 1.33
CA VAL A 16 2.90 5.60 0.21
C VAL A 16 3.11 6.71 -0.80
N ARG A 17 3.20 6.36 -2.08
CA ARG A 17 3.43 7.26 -3.22
C ARG A 17 2.49 6.92 -4.38
N LEU A 18 2.36 7.80 -5.37
CA LEU A 18 1.74 7.46 -6.64
C LEU A 18 2.61 6.44 -7.37
N ALA A 19 2.01 5.39 -7.91
CA ALA A 19 2.74 4.39 -8.69
C ALA A 19 3.42 5.03 -9.92
N ALA A 20 2.73 5.97 -10.57
CA ALA A 20 3.23 6.69 -11.74
C ALA A 20 4.50 7.52 -11.49
N ASP A 21 4.74 7.96 -10.24
CA ASP A 21 5.91 8.76 -9.89
C ASP A 21 7.15 7.89 -9.57
N GLY A 22 6.99 6.57 -9.47
CA GLY A 22 8.06 5.64 -9.11
C GLY A 22 8.52 5.73 -7.64
N PRO A 23 9.61 5.03 -7.28
CA PRO A 23 10.07 4.87 -5.89
C PRO A 23 10.53 6.18 -5.22
N ASP A 24 10.94 7.16 -6.02
CA ASP A 24 11.37 8.49 -5.57
C ASP A 24 10.26 9.55 -5.60
N GLY A 25 9.03 9.16 -5.98
CA GLY A 25 7.86 10.03 -6.10
C GLY A 25 7.51 10.77 -4.81
N ARG A 26 6.55 11.69 -4.80
CA ARG A 26 6.25 12.41 -3.54
C ARG A 26 5.64 11.48 -2.48
N LYS A 27 6.06 11.57 -1.22
CA LYS A 27 5.38 10.90 -0.09
C LYS A 27 3.98 11.50 0.13
N LEU A 28 2.95 10.66 -0.03
CA LEU A 28 1.54 11.02 0.14
C LEU A 28 0.94 10.50 1.43
N GLY A 29 1.54 9.48 2.02
CA GLY A 29 1.05 8.83 3.23
C GLY A 29 2.07 7.84 3.79
N PHE A 30 1.60 6.99 4.69
CA PHE A 30 2.38 5.86 5.19
C PHE A 30 1.48 4.71 5.65
N VAL A 31 2.02 3.50 5.58
CA VAL A 31 1.37 2.27 6.08
C VAL A 31 1.29 2.32 7.61
N THR A 32 0.16 1.96 8.18
CA THR A 32 -0.02 1.83 9.64
C THR A 32 0.10 0.38 10.08
N THR A 33 -0.59 -0.54 9.39
CA THR A 33 -0.63 -1.96 9.72
C THR A 33 -0.68 -2.79 8.45
N SER A 34 -0.08 -3.98 8.49
CA SER A 34 -0.10 -4.93 7.39
C SER A 34 -0.42 -6.33 7.90
N ALA A 35 -1.11 -7.12 7.07
CA ALA A 35 -1.53 -8.47 7.41
C ALA A 35 -1.57 -9.36 6.17
N ARG A 36 -1.56 -10.69 6.37
CA ARG A 36 -1.90 -11.65 5.32
C ARG A 36 -3.36 -12.03 5.47
N HIS A 37 -4.18 -11.62 4.51
CA HIS A 37 -5.54 -12.10 4.36
C HIS A 37 -5.50 -13.49 3.70
N HIS A 38 -6.35 -14.40 4.16
CA HIS A 38 -6.37 -15.79 3.69
C HIS A 38 -6.87 -15.92 2.23
N GLU A 39 -7.76 -15.02 1.79
CA GLU A 39 -8.21 -14.94 0.38
C GLU A 39 -7.45 -13.91 -0.46
N LEU A 40 -7.47 -12.62 -0.05
CA LEU A 40 -6.83 -11.52 -0.78
C LEU A 40 -5.29 -11.54 -0.78
N GLY A 41 -4.67 -12.36 0.07
CA GLY A 41 -3.22 -12.37 0.25
C GLY A 41 -2.72 -11.14 1.05
N PRO A 42 -1.56 -10.57 0.72
CA PRO A 42 -1.00 -9.41 1.40
C PRO A 42 -1.92 -8.18 1.35
N ILE A 43 -2.24 -7.61 2.51
CA ILE A 43 -3.01 -6.37 2.62
C ILE A 43 -2.35 -5.41 3.61
N ALA A 44 -2.59 -4.11 3.42
CA ALA A 44 -2.12 -3.05 4.31
C ALA A 44 -3.15 -1.94 4.47
N LEU A 45 -3.16 -1.33 5.65
CA LEU A 45 -3.87 -0.08 5.93
C LEU A 45 -2.85 1.07 5.87
N ALA A 46 -3.28 2.21 5.33
CA ALA A 46 -2.44 3.38 5.24
C ALA A 46 -3.23 4.66 5.55
N LEU A 47 -2.54 5.63 6.13
CA LEU A 47 -3.01 7.00 6.21
C LEU A 47 -2.44 7.77 5.02
N VAL A 48 -3.33 8.35 4.21
CA VAL A 48 -2.99 9.16 3.05
C VAL A 48 -3.51 10.58 3.22
N LYS A 49 -2.89 11.55 2.55
CA LYS A 49 -3.42 12.92 2.50
C LYS A 49 -4.83 12.91 1.90
N ARG A 50 -5.72 13.71 2.47
CA ARG A 50 -7.13 13.80 2.06
C ARG A 50 -7.32 14.19 0.59
N ASN A 51 -6.36 14.92 0.00
CA ASN A 51 -6.46 15.37 -1.38
C ASN A 51 -5.95 14.35 -2.42
N VAL A 52 -5.59 13.13 -2.00
CA VAL A 52 -5.22 12.05 -2.92
C VAL A 52 -6.50 11.49 -3.55
N PRO A 53 -6.60 11.41 -4.88
CA PRO A 53 -7.75 10.79 -5.54
C PRO A 53 -7.93 9.35 -5.08
N VAL A 54 -9.18 8.94 -4.86
CA VAL A 54 -9.52 7.60 -4.32
C VAL A 54 -9.26 6.47 -5.31
N ASP A 55 -9.18 6.80 -6.59
CA ASP A 55 -8.90 5.92 -7.73
C ASP A 55 -7.44 5.98 -8.17
N ALA A 56 -6.58 6.72 -7.45
CA ALA A 56 -5.17 6.79 -7.76
C ALA A 56 -4.48 5.44 -7.49
N GLU A 57 -3.66 4.99 -8.43
CA GLU A 57 -2.78 3.84 -8.19
C GLU A 57 -1.65 4.24 -7.24
N LEU A 58 -1.55 3.51 -6.13
CA LEU A 58 -0.59 3.77 -5.06
C LEU A 58 0.40 2.61 -4.92
N ILE A 59 1.60 2.95 -4.48
CA ILE A 59 2.66 1.99 -4.19
C ILE A 59 3.22 2.20 -2.78
N ALA A 60 3.49 1.09 -2.10
CA ALA A 60 4.26 1.01 -0.86
C ALA A 60 5.39 -0.01 -1.07
N GLU A 61 6.64 0.47 -1.09
CA GLU A 61 7.81 -0.30 -1.52
C GLU A 61 7.65 -0.88 -2.94
N SER A 62 7.72 -2.20 -3.10
CA SER A 62 7.49 -2.93 -4.35
C SER A 62 6.09 -3.54 -4.43
N THR A 63 5.24 -3.29 -3.43
CA THR A 63 3.88 -3.85 -3.37
C THR A 63 2.90 -2.92 -4.06
N ALA A 64 2.31 -3.39 -5.16
CA ALA A 64 1.16 -2.74 -5.79
C ALA A 64 -0.05 -2.83 -4.86
N ALA A 65 -0.73 -1.70 -4.63
CA ALA A 65 -1.87 -1.63 -3.74
C ALA A 65 -3.14 -1.19 -4.50
N ALA A 66 -4.18 -2.02 -4.46
CA ALA A 66 -5.54 -1.57 -4.79
C ALA A 66 -6.14 -0.90 -3.54
N GLN A 67 -6.80 0.25 -3.72
CA GLN A 67 -7.36 1.02 -2.62
C GLN A 67 -8.84 0.68 -2.39
N GLU A 68 -9.21 0.45 -1.13
CA GLU A 68 -10.60 0.42 -0.66
C GLU A 68 -10.78 1.54 0.37
N VAL A 69 -11.75 2.44 0.13
CA VAL A 69 -12.01 3.57 1.02
C VAL A 69 -12.84 3.10 2.20
N VAL A 70 -12.25 3.13 3.40
CA VAL A 70 -12.93 2.72 4.65
C VAL A 70 -13.71 3.89 5.28
N VAL A 71 -13.37 5.14 4.96
CA VAL A 71 -13.98 6.36 5.53
C VAL A 71 -14.22 7.41 4.44
N GLU A 72 -15.39 8.02 4.44
CA GLU A 72 -15.75 9.10 3.50
C GLU A 72 -14.83 10.34 3.68
N PRO A 73 -14.42 11.00 2.57
CA PRO A 73 -13.39 12.05 2.57
C PRO A 73 -13.75 13.37 3.26
#